data_AF-A0AB39HV12-F1
#
_entry.id   AF-A0AB39HV12-F1
#
_cell.length_a   1.000
_cell.length_b   1.000
_cell.length_c   1.000
_cell.angle_alpha   90.00
_cell.angle_beta   90.00
_cell.angle_gamma   90.00
#
_symmetry.space_group_name_H-M   'P 1'
#
loop_
_entity.id
_entity.type
_entity.pdbx_description
1 polymer ?
#
loop_
_entity_poly.entity_id
_entity_poly.type
_entity_poly.pdbx_seq_one_letter_code
_entity_poly.pdbx_strand_id
1 'polypeptide(L)'
;MINKQNAILSLVLGALALIRPLMKITGLIDIFGSEAVGSIVMTVLISVVWIIIVLAIKVQNPIQVLVFAGISYAAFSIILSGILSPILTGELQGPLTNPIALVSVFITNIIWGLILGIIASVISHLEK
;
A
#
# COMPACT_ATOMS: atom_id res chain seq x y z
N MET A 1 18.19 6.03 -10.85
CA MET A 1 18.31 4.67 -10.27
C MET A 1 17.82 4.71 -8.83
N ILE A 2 16.96 3.77 -8.42
CA ILE A 2 16.66 3.60 -6.99
C ILE A 2 17.91 3.00 -6.32
N ASN A 3 18.37 3.58 -5.22
CA ASN A 3 19.45 2.97 -4.45
C ASN A 3 18.89 1.76 -3.67
N LYS A 4 19.76 0.84 -3.25
CA LYS A 4 19.36 -0.40 -2.56
C LYS A 4 18.52 -0.13 -1.30
N GLN A 5 18.84 0.93 -0.56
CA GLN A 5 18.14 1.30 0.66
C GLN A 5 16.69 1.75 0.40
N ASN A 6 16.48 2.59 -0.61
CA ASN A 6 15.16 3.05 -1.04
C ASN A 6 14.31 1.91 -1.61
N ALA A 7 14.95 0.94 -2.30
CA ALA A 7 14.26 -0.25 -2.77
C ALA A 7 13.75 -1.11 -1.60
N ILE A 8 14.62 -1.39 -0.62
CA ILE A 8 14.24 -2.12 0.61
C ILE A 8 13.12 -1.38 1.35
N LEU A 9 13.25 -0.06 1.51
CA LEU A 9 12.23 0.74 2.17
C LEU A 9 10.87 0.64 1.46
N SER A 10 10.85 0.72 0.13
CA SER A 10 9.62 0.60 -0.66
C SER A 10 8.94 -0.75 -0.44
N LEU A 11 9.71 -1.83 -0.39
CA LEU A 11 9.21 -3.17 -0.09
C LEU A 11 8.66 -3.24 1.35
N VAL A 12 9.37 -2.69 2.33
CA VAL A 12 8.92 -2.69 3.73
C VAL A 12 7.62 -1.89 3.90
N LEU A 13 7.53 -0.70 3.30
CA LEU A 13 6.31 0.11 3.31
C LEU A 13 5.15 -0.61 2.62
N GLY A 14 5.41 -1.23 1.47
CA GLY A 14 4.41 -2.05 0.76
C GLY A 14 3.92 -3.23 1.58
N ALA A 15 4.82 -3.92 2.30
CA ALA A 15 4.47 -5.04 3.18
C ALA A 15 3.68 -4.57 4.41
N LEU A 16 4.04 -3.43 4.99
CA LEU A 16 3.30 -2.82 6.10
C LEU A 16 1.83 -2.56 5.74
N ALA A 17 1.55 -2.15 4.50
CA ALA A 17 0.18 -1.93 4.03
C ALA A 17 -0.68 -3.21 3.96
N LEU A 18 -0.09 -4.42 4.02
CA LEU A 18 -0.84 -5.68 4.09
C LEU A 18 -1.64 -5.84 5.39
N ILE A 19 -1.38 -5.02 6.41
CA ILE A 19 -2.20 -5.01 7.61
C ILE A 19 -3.68 -4.77 7.29
N ARG A 20 -3.99 -3.95 6.28
CA ARG A 20 -5.37 -3.67 5.85
C ARG A 20 -6.08 -4.92 5.31
N PRO A 21 -5.57 -5.63 4.27
CA PRO A 21 -6.21 -6.85 3.80
C PRO A 21 -6.25 -7.94 4.87
N LEU A 22 -5.24 -8.04 5.74
CA LEU A 22 -5.28 -8.99 6.87
C LEU A 22 -6.39 -8.67 7.87
N MET A 23 -6.60 -7.40 8.23
CA MET A 23 -7.72 -6.98 9.08
C MET A 23 -9.07 -7.28 8.41
N LYS A 24 -9.16 -7.10 7.10
CA LYS A 24 -10.38 -7.44 6.34
C LYS A 24 -10.66 -8.94 6.38
N ILE A 25 -9.64 -9.77 6.12
CA ILE A 25 -9.78 -11.24 6.10
C ILE A 25 -10.12 -11.80 7.49
N THR A 26 -9.56 -11.22 8.55
CA THR A 26 -9.79 -11.67 9.94
C THR A 26 -11.09 -11.13 10.55
N GLY A 27 -11.83 -10.25 9.85
CA GLY A 27 -13.01 -9.56 10.38
C GLY A 27 -12.69 -8.44 11.38
N LEU A 28 -11.42 -8.21 11.71
CA LEU A 28 -11.00 -7.12 12.61
C LEU A 28 -11.27 -5.73 12.03
N ILE A 29 -11.51 -5.61 10.72
CA ILE A 29 -11.85 -4.34 10.09
C ILE A 29 -13.20 -3.77 10.58
N ASP A 30 -14.09 -4.62 11.10
CA ASP A 30 -15.44 -4.23 11.55
C ASP A 30 -15.44 -3.50 12.90
N ILE A 31 -14.31 -3.50 13.63
CA ILE A 31 -14.17 -2.70 14.85
C ILE A 31 -14.36 -1.20 14.60
N PHE A 32 -14.19 -0.78 13.34
CA PHE A 32 -14.43 0.60 12.89
C PHE A 32 -15.90 0.86 12.52
N GLY A 33 -16.82 -0.05 12.86
CA GLY A 33 -18.27 0.06 12.66
C GLY A 33 -18.78 -0.52 11.34
N SER A 34 -17.97 -0.48 10.28
CA SER A 34 -18.25 -1.21 9.02
C SER A 34 -16.96 -1.43 8.21
N GLU A 35 -16.93 -2.46 7.38
CA GLU A 35 -15.81 -2.73 6.48
C GLU A 35 -15.42 -1.53 5.60
N ALA A 36 -16.41 -0.76 5.14
CA ALA A 36 -16.20 0.41 4.28
C ALA A 36 -15.46 1.51 5.03
N VAL A 37 -15.95 1.85 6.23
CA VAL A 37 -15.32 2.85 7.10
C VAL A 37 -13.93 2.38 7.53
N GLY A 38 -13.80 1.13 7.98
CA GLY A 38 -12.50 0.58 8.39
C GLY A 38 -11.48 0.56 7.26
N SER A 39 -11.91 0.26 6.02
CA SER A 39 -11.04 0.33 4.84
C SER A 39 -10.49 1.73 4.58
N ILE A 40 -11.33 2.76 4.72
CA ILE A 40 -10.91 4.16 4.54
C ILE A 40 -9.96 4.55 5.67
N VAL A 41 -10.33 4.28 6.92
CA VAL A 41 -9.51 4.57 8.10
C VAL A 41 -8.13 3.95 7.98
N MET A 42 -8.04 2.66 7.64
CA MET A 42 -6.75 1.98 7.46
C MET A 42 -5.93 2.59 6.33
N THR A 43 -6.57 2.97 5.21
CA THR A 43 -5.87 3.60 4.09
C THR A 43 -5.28 4.95 4.50
N VAL A 44 -6.01 5.76 5.27
CA VAL A 44 -5.53 7.03 5.80
C VAL A 44 -4.39 6.80 6.80
N LEU A 45 -4.54 5.85 7.74
CA LEU A 45 -3.50 5.53 8.73
C LEU A 45 -2.20 5.06 8.06
N ILE A 46 -2.29 4.13 7.11
CA ILE A 46 -1.13 3.68 6.32
C ILE A 46 -0.49 4.85 5.58
N SER A 47 -1.29 5.73 4.97
CA SER A 47 -0.80 6.89 4.23
C SER A 47 -0.02 7.86 5.13
N VAL A 48 -0.54 8.13 6.33
CA VAL A 48 0.12 8.96 7.34
C VAL A 48 1.43 8.31 7.79
N VAL A 49 1.42 7.02 8.11
CA VAL A 49 2.62 6.28 8.52
C VAL A 49 3.69 6.32 7.44
N TRP A 50 3.33 6.08 6.18
CA TRP A 50 4.24 6.14 5.05
C TRP A 50 4.90 7.53 4.92
N ILE A 51 4.10 8.60 4.97
CA ILE A 51 4.62 9.98 4.91
C ILE A 51 5.56 10.25 6.09
N ILE A 52 5.14 9.93 7.32
CA ILE A 52 5.96 10.16 8.53
C ILE A 52 7.31 9.45 8.41
N ILE A 53 7.33 8.17 8.01
CA ILE A 53 8.58 7.40 7.88
C ILE A 53 9.51 8.06 6.86
N VAL A 54 8.98 8.42 5.70
CA VAL A 54 9.75 9.01 4.60
C VAL A 54 10.34 10.38 4.99
N LEU A 55 9.58 11.20 5.71
CA LEU A 55 10.05 12.48 6.24
C LEU A 55 11.09 12.29 7.35
N ALA A 56 10.83 11.40 8.31
CA ALA A 56 11.70 11.17 9.47
C ALA A 56 13.12 10.71 9.07
N ILE A 57 13.23 9.87 8.04
CA ILE A 57 14.53 9.39 7.54
C ILE A 57 15.11 10.28 6.42
N LYS A 58 14.45 11.42 6.12
CA LYS A 58 14.90 12.43 5.15
C LYS A 58 15.22 11.84 3.77
N VAL A 59 14.30 11.04 3.23
CA VAL A 59 14.45 10.45 1.89
C VAL A 59 14.62 11.56 0.84
N GLN A 60 15.66 11.44 0.01
CA GLN A 60 15.95 12.43 -1.04
C GLN A 60 14.88 12.50 -2.14
N ASN A 61 14.28 11.36 -2.51
CA ASN A 61 13.24 11.26 -3.55
C ASN A 61 11.96 10.58 -3.01
N PRO A 62 11.13 11.28 -2.22
CA PRO A 62 9.91 10.73 -1.61
C PRO A 62 8.93 10.15 -2.65
N ILE A 63 8.76 10.83 -3.78
CA ILE A 63 7.85 10.42 -4.86
C ILE A 63 8.21 9.02 -5.37
N GLN A 64 9.48 8.81 -5.68
CA GLN A 64 9.94 7.53 -6.21
C GLN A 64 9.70 6.41 -5.19
N VAL A 65 10.07 6.61 -3.93
CA VAL A 65 9.88 5.62 -2.86
C VAL A 65 8.41 5.27 -2.66
N LEU A 66 7.52 6.26 -2.57
CA LEU A 66 6.12 6.02 -2.28
C LEU A 66 5.35 5.42 -3.47
N VAL A 67 5.73 5.74 -4.71
CA VAL A 67 5.23 5.04 -5.90
C VAL A 67 5.66 3.56 -5.88
N PHE A 68 6.94 3.27 -5.62
CA PHE A 68 7.41 1.88 -5.52
C PHE A 68 6.80 1.14 -4.33
N ALA A 69 6.51 1.83 -3.22
CA ALA A 69 5.77 1.25 -2.11
C ALA A 69 4.34 0.86 -2.51
N GLY A 70 3.65 1.73 -3.26
CA GLY A 70 2.34 1.42 -3.85
C GLY A 70 2.38 0.21 -4.78
N ILE A 71 3.36 0.14 -5.68
CA ILE A 71 3.59 -1.03 -6.55
C ILE A 71 3.87 -2.29 -5.74
N SER A 72 4.69 -2.18 -4.70
CA SER A 72 5.03 -3.32 -3.83
C SER A 72 3.80 -3.84 -3.10
N TYR A 73 2.98 -2.95 -2.52
CA TYR A 73 1.72 -3.32 -1.89
C TYR A 73 0.74 -3.96 -2.88
N ALA A 74 0.61 -3.43 -4.11
CA ALA A 74 -0.21 -4.04 -5.15
C ALA A 74 0.23 -5.49 -5.42
N ALA A 75 1.53 -5.71 -5.67
CA ALA A 75 2.06 -7.04 -5.90
C ALA A 75 1.81 -7.98 -4.69
N PHE A 76 2.11 -7.53 -3.48
CA PHE A 76 1.93 -8.35 -2.28
C PHE A 76 0.47 -8.66 -2.00
N SER A 77 -0.44 -7.71 -2.18
CA SER A 77 -1.87 -7.94 -1.96
C SER A 77 -2.46 -8.94 -2.97
N ILE A 78 -2.00 -8.90 -4.23
CA ILE A 78 -2.36 -9.87 -5.26
C ILE A 78 -1.85 -11.26 -4.89
N ILE A 79 -0.58 -11.39 -4.48
CA ILE A 79 0.00 -12.66 -4.03
C ILE A 79 -0.76 -13.18 -2.81
N LEU A 80 -0.99 -12.32 -1.82
CA LEU A 80 -1.71 -12.66 -0.60
C LEU A 80 -3.12 -13.18 -0.92
N SER A 81 -3.87 -12.46 -1.77
CA SER A 81 -5.20 -12.89 -2.23
C SER A 81 -5.15 -14.22 -2.98
N GLY A 82 -4.17 -14.40 -3.88
CA GLY A 82 -4.01 -15.62 -4.67
C GLY A 82 -3.69 -16.85 -3.83
N ILE A 83 -3.06 -16.67 -2.66
CA ILE A 83 -2.76 -17.75 -1.71
C ILE A 83 -3.94 -17.98 -0.76
N LEU A 84 -4.48 -16.91 -0.15
CA LEU A 84 -5.50 -17.04 0.88
C LEU A 84 -6.88 -17.40 0.32
N SER A 85 -7.26 -16.91 -0.86
CA SER A 85 -8.60 -17.19 -1.38
C SER A 85 -8.83 -18.69 -1.64
N PRO A 86 -7.95 -19.45 -2.33
CA PRO A 86 -8.17 -20.88 -2.50
C PRO A 86 -8.20 -21.64 -1.16
N ILE A 87 -7.43 -21.20 -0.17
CA ILE A 87 -7.39 -21.82 1.17
C ILE A 87 -8.70 -21.60 1.92
N LEU A 88 -9.26 -20.38 1.84
CA LEU A 88 -10.43 -19.99 2.64
C LEU A 88 -11.76 -20.32 1.95
N THR A 89 -11.84 -20.20 0.63
CA THR A 89 -13.09 -20.33 -0.12
C THR A 89 -13.11 -21.51 -1.09
N GLY A 90 -11.99 -22.21 -1.27
CA GLY A 90 -11.87 -23.34 -2.22
C GLY A 90 -11.71 -22.91 -3.69
N GLU A 91 -11.77 -21.61 -3.97
CA GLU A 91 -11.67 -21.06 -5.33
C GLU A 91 -10.66 -19.91 -5.37
N LEU A 92 -9.97 -19.76 -6.50
CA LEU A 92 -9.11 -18.60 -6.73
C LEU A 92 -9.99 -17.36 -6.90
N GLN A 93 -9.77 -16.35 -6.06
CA GLN A 93 -10.48 -15.07 -6.11
C GLN A 93 -9.49 -13.90 -6.09
N GLY A 94 -9.99 -12.73 -6.49
CA GLY A 94 -9.23 -11.49 -6.53
C GLY A 94 -8.60 -11.20 -7.90
N PRO A 95 -7.64 -10.26 -7.97
CA PRO A 95 -7.21 -9.70 -9.24
C PRO A 95 -6.59 -10.69 -10.23
N LEU A 96 -6.11 -11.86 -9.76
CA LEU A 96 -5.55 -12.90 -10.62
C LEU A 96 -6.58 -13.55 -11.56
N THR A 97 -7.88 -13.47 -11.25
CA THR A 97 -8.93 -14.06 -12.09
C THR A 97 -9.37 -13.14 -13.24
N ASN A 98 -8.97 -11.87 -13.20
CA ASN A 98 -9.39 -10.87 -14.18
C ASN A 98 -8.21 -9.93 -14.53
N PRO A 99 -7.68 -9.98 -15.77
CA PRO A 99 -6.55 -9.13 -16.18
C PRO A 99 -6.81 -7.63 -16.00
N ILE A 100 -8.04 -7.17 -16.19
CA ILE A 100 -8.41 -5.76 -16.01
C ILE A 100 -8.35 -5.39 -14.52
N ALA A 101 -8.80 -6.27 -13.63
CA ALA A 101 -8.70 -6.07 -12.20
C ALA A 101 -7.23 -6.04 -11.73
N LEU A 102 -6.38 -6.92 -12.27
CA LEU A 102 -4.94 -6.94 -12.00
C LEU A 102 -4.29 -5.60 -12.32
N VAL A 103 -4.50 -5.10 -13.54
CA VAL A 103 -3.95 -3.82 -13.99
C VAL A 103 -4.51 -2.66 -13.15
N SER A 104 -5.82 -2.69 -12.86
CA SER A 104 -6.48 -1.67 -12.03
C SER A 104 -5.85 -1.55 -10.65
N VAL A 105 -5.57 -2.68 -9.97
CA VAL A 105 -4.92 -2.65 -8.64
C VAL A 105 -3.55 -1.99 -8.69
N PHE A 106 -2.73 -2.27 -9.70
CA PHE A 106 -1.44 -1.58 -9.85
C PHE A 106 -1.62 -0.08 -10.11
N ILE A 107 -2.48 0.31 -11.04
CA ILE A 107 -2.70 1.71 -11.39
C ILE A 107 -3.19 2.50 -10.18
N THR A 108 -4.19 2.01 -9.46
CA THR A 108 -4.73 2.68 -8.27
C THR A 108 -3.64 2.91 -7.22
N ASN A 109 -2.80 1.91 -6.95
CA ASN A 109 -1.75 2.05 -5.93
C ASN A 109 -0.57 2.90 -6.41
N ILE A 110 -0.26 2.93 -7.71
CA ILE A 110 0.71 3.87 -8.30
C ILE A 110 0.22 5.31 -8.12
N ILE A 111 -1.04 5.58 -8.47
CA ILE A 111 -1.64 6.92 -8.33
C ILE A 111 -1.63 7.34 -6.86
N TRP A 112 -2.01 6.44 -5.94
CA TRP A 112 -2.01 6.74 -4.52
C TRP A 112 -0.59 7.02 -4.00
N GLY A 113 0.38 6.17 -4.35
CA GLY A 113 1.78 6.38 -4.01
C GLY A 113 2.34 7.69 -4.56
N LEU A 114 1.94 8.09 -5.77
CA LEU A 114 2.30 9.38 -6.36
C LEU A 114 1.72 10.56 -5.56
N ILE A 115 0.43 10.51 -5.19
CA ILE A 115 -0.22 11.55 -4.39
C ILE A 115 0.52 11.73 -3.06
N LEU A 116 0.78 10.64 -2.33
CA LEU A 116 1.51 10.68 -1.07
C LEU A 116 2.96 11.15 -1.26
N GLY A 117 3.59 10.73 -2.35
CA GLY A 117 4.89 11.19 -2.82
C GLY A 117 4.98 12.71 -2.95
N ILE A 118 4.00 13.31 -3.63
CA ILE A 118 3.90 14.75 -3.83
C ILE A 118 3.71 15.45 -2.48
N ILE A 119 2.79 14.96 -1.64
CA ILE A 119 2.55 15.52 -0.30
C ILE A 119 3.84 15.53 0.53
N ALA A 120 4.53 14.38 0.63
CA ALA A 120 5.79 14.27 1.35
C ALA A 120 6.88 15.19 0.77
N SER A 121 6.97 15.30 -0.56
CA SER A 121 7.92 16.18 -1.22
C SER A 121 7.66 17.66 -0.90
N VAL A 122 6.40 18.09 -0.89
CA VAL A 122 6.02 19.47 -0.53
C VAL A 122 6.37 19.74 0.94
N ILE A 123 6.00 18.85 1.86
CA ILE A 123 6.32 19.01 3.29
C ILE A 123 7.84 19.11 3.50
N SER A 124 8.61 18.21 2.88
CA SER A 124 10.07 18.21 3.02
C SER A 124 10.75 19.47 2.46
N HIS A 125 10.10 20.21 1.55
CA HIS A 125 10.59 21.50 1.06
C HIS A 125 10.24 22.66 2.00
N LEU A 126 9.13 22.58 2.73
CA LEU A 126 8.71 23.62 3.68
C LEU A 126 9.56 23.60 4.97
N GLU A 127 10.18 22.46 5.28
CA GLU A 127 11.07 22.29 6.45
C GLU A 127 12.53 22.69 6.18
N LYS A 128 12.87 23.10 4.95
CA LYS A 128 14.20 23.61 4.57
C LYS A 128 14.27 25.12 4.69
#